data_AF-A0A372QXG2-F1
#
_entry.id   AF-A0A372QXG2-F1
#
_cell.length_a   1.000
_cell.length_b   1.000
_cell.length_c   1.000
_cell.angle_alpha   90.00
_cell.angle_beta   90.00
_cell.angle_gamma   90.00
#
_symmetry.space_group_name_H-M   'P 1'
#
loop_
_entity.id
_entity.type
_entity.pdbx_description
1 polymer ?
#
loop_
_entity_poly.entity_id
_entity_poly.type
_entity_poly.pdbx_seq_one_letter_code
_entity_poly.pdbx_strand_id
1 'polypeptide(L)'
;MMTDDTTNIATEEPVVHENLISRRVWYYVFGEWSCLGLDCENKWGHKRTKIKLSKYKDRVDANDLNDTERVGQQCRKCSSKNSKLVKYSPLSEVDIKPPVHEHLIWKHDDKEWYRVFGMWDCDNENCNPGWSSAHTYILLSKYRDEIPAANLQRDDHYWGQDCKSESCSRFRGTLENYRPLRRGLLGNKPQHQGTFCHKCRSSFPCV
;
A
#
# COMPACT_ATOMS: atom_id res chain seq x y z
N MET A 1 -27.50 -2.89 -52.19
CA MET A 1 -26.97 -1.82 -51.32
C MET A 1 -26.61 -2.47 -50.01
N MET A 2 -25.34 -2.83 -49.84
CA MET A 2 -24.79 -3.26 -48.56
C MET A 2 -23.93 -2.10 -48.08
N THR A 3 -24.36 -1.44 -47.01
CA THR A 3 -23.54 -0.44 -46.31
C THR A 3 -22.76 -1.20 -45.24
N ASP A 4 -21.48 -1.43 -45.51
CA ASP A 4 -20.52 -1.86 -44.50
C ASP A 4 -20.32 -0.70 -43.52
N ASP A 5 -20.96 -0.81 -42.37
CA ASP A 5 -20.78 0.10 -41.25
C ASP A 5 -19.48 -0.29 -40.55
N THR A 6 -18.36 0.24 -41.04
CA THR A 6 -17.05 0.07 -40.40
C THR A 6 -17.05 0.97 -39.16
N THR A 7 -17.52 0.43 -38.03
CA THR A 7 -17.34 1.05 -36.71
C THR A 7 -15.85 1.27 -36.46
N ASN A 8 -15.39 2.50 -36.68
CA ASN A 8 -14.14 3.03 -36.15
C ASN A 8 -14.23 2.98 -34.62
N ILE A 9 -13.80 1.87 -34.02
CA ILE A 9 -13.53 1.81 -32.59
C ILE A 9 -12.30 2.68 -32.39
N ALA A 10 -12.51 3.95 -32.04
CA ALA A 10 -11.46 4.82 -31.58
C ALA A 10 -10.77 4.12 -30.40
N THR A 11 -9.56 3.63 -30.62
CA THR A 11 -8.70 3.10 -29.56
C THR A 11 -8.29 4.27 -28.68
N GLU A 12 -9.10 4.58 -27.68
CA GLU A 12 -8.78 5.55 -26.64
C GLU A 12 -7.39 5.25 -26.06
N GLU A 13 -6.53 6.26 -25.91
CA GLU A 13 -5.22 6.04 -25.31
C GLU A 13 -5.37 5.49 -23.88
N PRO A 14 -4.51 4.56 -23.44
CA PRO A 14 -4.59 4.04 -22.08
C PRO A 14 -4.33 5.16 -21.07
N VAL A 15 -5.27 5.36 -20.14
CA VAL A 15 -5.14 6.35 -19.06
C VAL A 15 -3.96 5.99 -18.17
N VAL A 16 -2.94 6.84 -18.16
CA VAL A 16 -1.75 6.69 -17.31
C VAL A 16 -1.84 7.67 -16.14
N HIS A 17 -1.81 7.13 -14.93
CA HIS A 17 -1.71 7.94 -13.72
C HIS A 17 -0.25 8.05 -13.27
N GLU A 18 0.33 9.25 -13.27
CA GLU A 18 1.76 9.50 -12.94
C GLU A 18 2.16 8.92 -11.57
N ASN A 19 1.26 8.93 -10.59
CA ASN A 19 1.50 8.37 -9.25
C ASN A 19 1.60 6.84 -9.22
N LEU A 20 1.22 6.15 -10.29
CA LEU A 20 1.43 4.71 -10.47
C LEU A 20 2.75 4.39 -11.18
N ILE A 21 3.53 5.39 -11.57
CA ILE A 21 4.85 5.20 -12.18
C ILE A 21 5.92 5.05 -11.09
N SER A 22 6.65 3.94 -11.11
CA SER A 22 7.77 3.68 -10.20
C SER A 22 9.10 3.63 -10.97
N ARG A 23 10.12 4.31 -10.43
CA ARG A 23 11.47 4.42 -11.03
C ARG A 23 11.45 4.84 -12.51
N ARG A 24 10.43 5.59 -12.93
CA ARG A 24 10.19 6.06 -14.31
C ARG A 24 10.08 4.96 -15.38
N VAL A 25 9.94 3.69 -15.01
CA VAL A 25 9.89 2.57 -15.97
C VAL A 25 8.85 1.51 -15.64
N TRP A 26 8.33 1.48 -14.42
CA TRP A 26 7.32 0.51 -13.97
C TRP A 26 5.97 1.20 -13.77
N TYR A 27 4.89 0.50 -14.06
CA TYR A 27 3.51 0.93 -13.85
C TYR A 27 2.75 -0.09 -12.99
N TYR A 28 1.95 0.40 -12.05
CA TYR A 28 1.12 -0.46 -11.18
C TYR A 28 -0.24 -0.75 -11.80
N VAL A 29 -0.61 -2.03 -11.82
CA VAL A 29 -1.89 -2.56 -12.31
C VAL A 29 -2.48 -3.55 -11.30
N PHE A 30 -3.78 -3.81 -11.42
CA PHE A 30 -4.37 -4.99 -10.81
C PHE A 30 -3.98 -6.21 -11.66
N GLY A 31 -3.44 -7.26 -11.05
CA GLY A 31 -3.06 -8.48 -11.74
C GLY A 31 -3.73 -9.70 -11.15
N GLU A 32 -4.19 -10.60 -12.01
CA GLU A 32 -4.68 -11.92 -11.65
C GLU A 32 -3.56 -12.94 -11.89
N TRP A 33 -3.18 -13.66 -10.85
CA TRP A 33 -2.05 -14.56 -10.84
C TRP A 33 -2.49 -16.00 -10.66
N SER A 34 -1.74 -16.93 -11.24
CA SER A 34 -1.86 -18.37 -11.02
C SER A 34 -0.53 -18.93 -10.55
N CYS A 35 -0.58 -19.82 -9.57
CA CYS A 35 0.58 -20.56 -9.11
C CYS A 35 0.94 -21.64 -10.14
N LEU A 36 2.23 -21.84 -10.37
CA LEU A 36 2.79 -22.92 -11.20
C LEU A 36 3.67 -23.88 -10.38
N GLY A 37 3.60 -23.81 -9.04
CA GLY A 37 4.19 -24.81 -8.17
C GLY A 37 3.49 -26.15 -8.29
N LEU A 38 4.24 -27.24 -8.11
CA LEU A 38 3.71 -28.60 -8.11
C LEU A 38 2.49 -28.70 -7.17
N ASP A 39 1.40 -29.29 -7.66
CA ASP A 39 0.15 -29.52 -6.93
C ASP A 39 -0.50 -28.27 -6.29
N CYS A 40 -0.23 -27.07 -6.84
CA CYS A 40 -0.78 -25.82 -6.32
C CYS A 40 -1.60 -25.06 -7.39
N GLU A 41 -2.91 -25.27 -7.39
CA GLU A 41 -3.86 -24.62 -8.30
C GLU A 41 -4.32 -23.22 -7.82
N ASN A 42 -3.56 -22.58 -6.93
CA ASN A 42 -3.98 -21.33 -6.33
C ASN A 42 -3.99 -20.19 -7.35
N LYS A 43 -5.12 -19.47 -7.44
CA LYS A 43 -5.28 -18.24 -8.21
C LYS A 43 -5.58 -17.07 -7.27
N TRP A 44 -5.01 -15.90 -7.51
CA TRP A 44 -5.22 -14.73 -6.65
C TRP A 44 -5.12 -13.40 -7.39
N GLY A 45 -5.84 -12.39 -6.89
CA GLY A 45 -5.69 -11.00 -7.34
C GLY A 45 -4.58 -10.28 -6.56
N HIS A 46 -3.86 -9.38 -7.24
CA HIS A 46 -2.84 -8.54 -6.64
C HIS A 46 -2.91 -7.11 -7.20
N LYS A 47 -3.34 -6.17 -6.35
CA LYS A 47 -3.60 -4.76 -6.68
C LYS A 47 -2.38 -3.94 -7.09
N ARG A 48 -1.16 -4.44 -6.87
CA ARG A 48 0.09 -3.70 -7.14
C ARG A 48 1.04 -4.53 -7.99
N THR A 49 0.48 -5.24 -8.96
CA THR A 49 1.30 -5.91 -9.96
C THR A 49 2.07 -4.85 -10.74
N LYS A 50 3.39 -5.00 -10.85
CA LYS A 50 4.24 -4.08 -11.60
C LYS A 50 4.52 -4.67 -12.98
N ILE A 51 4.24 -3.87 -14.02
CA ILE A 51 4.63 -4.16 -15.40
C ILE A 51 5.40 -2.98 -15.97
N LYS A 52 6.20 -3.16 -17.03
CA LYS A 52 6.87 -2.03 -17.69
C LYS A 52 5.83 -1.05 -18.22
N LEU A 53 6.09 0.25 -18.00
CA LEU A 53 5.19 1.32 -18.43
C LEU A 53 4.98 1.30 -19.96
N SER A 54 6.02 1.02 -20.74
CA SER A 54 5.89 0.87 -22.19
C SER A 54 4.90 -0.23 -22.56
N LYS A 55 5.00 -1.40 -21.93
CA LYS A 55 4.12 -2.54 -22.19
C LYS A 55 2.66 -2.26 -21.83
N TYR A 56 2.43 -1.50 -20.76
CA TYR A 56 1.09 -1.02 -20.42
C TYR A 56 0.54 -0.08 -21.50
N LYS A 57 1.34 0.90 -21.95
CA LYS A 57 0.95 1.84 -23.02
C LYS A 57 0.67 1.11 -24.34
N ASP A 58 1.45 0.09 -24.64
CA ASP A 58 1.32 -0.75 -25.84
C ASP A 58 0.18 -1.79 -25.71
N ARG A 59 -0.51 -1.86 -24.56
CA ARG A 59 -1.61 -2.80 -24.26
C ARG A 59 -1.22 -4.28 -24.49
N VAL A 60 0.03 -4.63 -24.18
CA VAL A 60 0.55 -6.00 -24.36
C VAL A 60 -0.18 -6.97 -23.44
N ASP A 61 -0.64 -8.11 -23.94
CA ASP A 61 -1.35 -9.10 -23.14
C ASP A 61 -0.46 -9.67 -22.03
N ALA A 62 -1.08 -10.09 -20.92
CA ALA A 62 -0.36 -10.68 -19.80
C ALA A 62 0.48 -11.92 -20.19
N ASN A 63 0.02 -12.71 -21.18
CA ASN A 63 0.72 -13.90 -21.65
C ASN A 63 1.99 -13.58 -22.46
N ASP A 64 2.05 -12.39 -23.06
CA ASP A 64 3.17 -11.95 -23.89
C ASP A 64 4.27 -11.23 -23.07
N LEU A 65 4.01 -10.96 -21.79
CA LEU A 65 4.98 -10.35 -20.88
C LEU A 65 6.01 -11.38 -20.38
N ASN A 66 7.29 -11.11 -20.63
CA ASN A 66 8.38 -11.89 -20.04
C ASN A 66 8.72 -11.44 -18.61
N ASP A 67 9.54 -12.23 -17.91
CA ASP A 67 9.90 -11.99 -16.51
C ASP A 67 10.73 -10.70 -16.26
N THR A 68 11.28 -10.08 -17.32
CA THR A 68 11.94 -8.77 -17.20
C THR A 68 10.96 -7.60 -17.37
N GLU A 69 9.73 -7.88 -17.79
CA GLU A 69 8.71 -6.90 -18.13
C GLU A 69 7.57 -6.86 -17.11
N ARG A 70 7.55 -7.82 -16.18
CA ARG A 70 6.68 -7.86 -15.02
C ARG A 70 7.47 -8.27 -13.78
N VAL A 71 7.02 -7.83 -12.62
CA VAL A 71 7.56 -8.31 -11.35
C VAL A 71 6.76 -9.53 -10.90
N GLY A 72 7.42 -10.68 -10.80
CA GLY A 72 6.83 -11.93 -10.31
C GLY A 72 6.21 -11.80 -8.92
N GLN A 73 5.21 -12.64 -8.64
CA GLN A 73 4.55 -12.69 -7.34
C GLN A 73 4.77 -14.05 -6.67
N GLN A 74 4.92 -14.07 -5.35
CA GLN A 74 4.99 -15.32 -4.60
C GLN A 74 3.58 -15.83 -4.32
N CYS A 75 3.35 -17.13 -4.53
CA CYS A 75 2.09 -17.76 -4.17
C CYS A 75 1.91 -17.76 -2.65
N ARG A 76 0.79 -17.22 -2.17
CA ARG A 76 0.49 -17.17 -0.72
C ARG A 76 0.10 -18.53 -0.11
N LYS A 77 -0.26 -19.52 -0.93
CA LYS A 77 -0.66 -20.86 -0.48
C LYS A 77 0.54 -21.78 -0.25
N CYS A 78 1.50 -21.80 -1.17
CA CYS A 78 2.65 -22.73 -1.14
C CYS A 78 4.02 -22.04 -1.12
N SER A 79 4.07 -20.70 -1.05
CA SER A 79 5.30 -19.91 -1.05
C SER A 79 6.17 -20.07 -2.30
N SER A 80 5.70 -20.74 -3.35
CA SER A 80 6.40 -20.85 -4.63
C SER A 80 6.56 -19.48 -5.28
N LYS A 81 7.75 -19.21 -5.82
CA LYS A 81 8.04 -18.04 -6.67
C LYS A 81 7.67 -18.27 -8.12
N ASN A 82 7.35 -19.52 -8.50
CA ASN A 82 6.92 -19.87 -9.84
C ASN A 82 5.42 -19.53 -9.99
N SER A 83 5.14 -18.37 -10.59
CA SER A 83 3.79 -17.87 -10.81
C SER A 83 3.66 -17.18 -12.17
N LYS A 84 2.46 -17.26 -12.73
CA LYS A 84 2.10 -16.65 -14.00
C LYS A 84 1.10 -15.53 -13.76
N LEU A 85 1.35 -14.39 -14.40
CA LEU A 85 0.34 -13.34 -14.55
C LEU A 85 -0.63 -13.78 -15.66
N VAL A 86 -1.89 -13.99 -15.31
CA VAL A 86 -2.93 -14.49 -16.22
C VAL A 86 -3.60 -13.32 -16.95
N LYS A 87 -3.86 -12.24 -16.22
CA LYS A 87 -4.52 -11.04 -16.72
C LYS A 87 -4.08 -9.84 -15.89
N TYR A 88 -4.10 -8.65 -16.48
CA TYR A 88 -4.03 -7.42 -15.71
C TYR A 88 -5.04 -6.38 -16.22
N SER A 89 -5.37 -5.42 -15.36
CA SER A 89 -6.25 -4.31 -15.68
C SER A 89 -5.77 -3.03 -14.96
N PRO A 90 -6.19 -1.84 -15.41
CA PRO A 90 -5.97 -0.62 -14.66
C PRO A 90 -6.44 -0.78 -13.21
N LEU A 91 -5.77 -0.09 -12.29
CA LEU A 91 -6.25 -0.02 -10.92
C LEU A 91 -7.57 0.75 -10.85
N SER A 92 -8.49 0.28 -10.01
CA SER A 92 -9.68 1.07 -9.68
C SER A 92 -9.27 2.37 -8.99
N GLU A 93 -10.03 3.45 -9.15
CA GLU A 93 -9.73 4.74 -8.49
C GLU A 93 -9.55 4.61 -6.96
N VAL A 94 -10.25 3.66 -6.35
CA VAL A 94 -10.18 3.38 -4.90
C VAL A 94 -8.84 2.72 -4.51
N ASP A 95 -8.24 1.96 -5.43
CA ASP A 95 -7.00 1.20 -5.24
C ASP A 95 -5.74 1.96 -5.67
N ILE A 96 -5.91 3.03 -6.45
CA ILE A 96 -4.85 3.99 -6.73
C ILE A 96 -4.50 4.69 -5.42
N LYS A 97 -3.38 4.28 -4.79
CA LYS A 97 -2.87 4.97 -3.61
C LYS A 97 -2.64 6.43 -4.01
N PRO A 98 -3.14 7.41 -3.24
CA PRO A 98 -2.78 8.78 -3.51
C PRO A 98 -1.26 8.90 -3.50
N PRO A 99 -0.68 9.74 -4.38
CA PRO A 99 0.75 9.98 -4.42
C PRO A 99 1.28 10.31 -3.02
N VAL A 100 2.55 9.96 -2.77
CA VAL A 100 3.25 10.44 -1.58
C VAL A 100 3.25 11.96 -1.65
N HIS A 101 2.63 12.60 -0.66
CA HIS A 101 2.63 14.05 -0.57
C HIS A 101 3.81 14.51 0.27
N GLU A 102 4.63 15.43 -0.27
CA GLU A 102 5.86 15.89 0.40
C GLU A 102 5.59 16.49 1.79
N HIS A 103 4.48 17.21 1.96
CA HIS A 103 4.07 17.78 3.25
C HIS A 103 3.73 16.73 4.34
N LEU A 104 3.64 15.45 3.99
CA LEU A 104 3.46 14.34 4.93
C LEU A 104 4.76 13.60 5.23
N ILE A 105 5.89 14.01 4.64
CA ILE A 105 7.20 13.44 4.88
C ILE A 105 7.88 14.20 6.03
N TRP A 106 8.35 13.46 7.02
CA TRP A 106 9.22 13.96 8.07
C TRP A 106 10.59 13.29 7.98
N LYS A 107 11.67 14.08 8.04
CA LYS A 107 13.05 13.58 7.94
C LYS A 107 13.72 13.60 9.31
N HIS A 108 14.39 12.52 9.68
CA HIS A 108 15.14 12.39 10.93
C HIS A 108 16.18 11.27 10.82
N ASP A 109 17.42 11.54 11.24
CA ASP A 109 18.55 10.59 11.27
C ASP A 109 18.68 9.74 9.99
N ASP A 110 18.80 10.43 8.85
CA ASP A 110 18.89 9.86 7.49
C ASP A 110 17.68 9.04 7.03
N LYS A 111 16.62 8.96 7.85
CA LYS A 111 15.37 8.28 7.53
C LYS A 111 14.30 9.27 7.13
N GLU A 112 13.56 8.90 6.09
CA GLU A 112 12.33 9.58 5.70
C GLU A 112 11.13 8.79 6.24
N TRP A 113 10.24 9.47 6.95
CA TRP A 113 9.05 8.90 7.57
C TRP A 113 7.81 9.51 6.91
N TYR A 114 6.83 8.68 6.60
CA TYR A 114 5.59 9.11 5.98
C TYR A 114 4.43 9.05 6.98
N ARG A 115 3.70 10.17 7.10
CA ARG A 115 2.54 10.29 7.97
C ARG A 115 1.32 9.60 7.34
N VAL A 116 0.71 8.71 8.11
CA VAL A 116 -0.43 7.87 7.70
C VAL A 116 -1.52 7.84 8.77
N PHE A 117 -2.69 7.32 8.39
CA PHE A 117 -3.71 6.89 9.33
C PHE A 117 -3.39 5.48 9.81
N GLY A 118 -3.30 5.27 11.12
CA GLY A 118 -3.07 3.96 11.73
C GLY A 118 -4.26 3.51 12.58
N MET A 119 -4.52 2.22 12.59
CA MET A 119 -5.39 1.51 13.54
C MET A 119 -4.49 0.77 14.52
N TRP A 120 -4.78 0.95 15.80
CA TRP A 120 -3.94 0.50 16.90
C TRP A 120 -4.75 -0.33 17.88
N ASP A 121 -4.08 -1.27 18.53
CA ASP A 121 -4.61 -2.03 19.65
C ASP A 121 -3.61 -2.09 20.80
N CYS A 122 -4.07 -2.46 21.99
CA CYS A 122 -3.22 -2.64 23.16
C CYS A 122 -2.63 -4.06 23.19
N ASP A 123 -1.36 -4.19 23.58
CA ASP A 123 -0.66 -5.48 23.74
C ASP A 123 -1.12 -6.25 25.00
N ASN A 124 -2.43 -6.23 25.29
CA ASN A 124 -3.06 -6.97 26.36
C ASN A 124 -4.56 -7.10 26.06
N GLU A 125 -5.04 -8.33 25.97
CA GLU A 125 -6.41 -8.69 25.61
C GLU A 125 -7.47 -8.16 26.61
N ASN A 126 -7.05 -7.79 27.83
CA ASN A 126 -7.92 -7.19 28.84
C ASN A 126 -8.11 -5.68 28.66
N CYS A 127 -7.44 -5.09 27.66
CA CYS A 127 -7.41 -3.66 27.41
C CYS A 127 -8.20 -3.32 26.15
N ASN A 128 -9.53 -3.22 26.28
CA ASN A 128 -10.38 -2.71 25.20
C ASN A 128 -10.71 -1.22 25.44
N PRO A 129 -10.69 -0.34 24.42
CA PRO A 129 -10.70 -0.63 22.98
C PRO A 129 -9.48 -0.09 22.20
N GLY A 130 -9.21 -0.72 21.05
CA GLY A 130 -8.31 -0.18 20.02
C GLY A 130 -8.68 1.24 19.58
N TRP A 131 -7.71 1.97 19.01
CA TRP A 131 -7.87 3.37 18.63
C TRP A 131 -7.35 3.65 17.22
N SER A 132 -7.74 4.81 16.68
CA SER A 132 -7.20 5.31 15.43
C SER A 132 -6.34 6.54 15.65
N SER A 133 -5.30 6.70 14.84
CA SER A 133 -4.38 7.84 14.92
C SER A 133 -3.97 8.31 13.53
N ALA A 134 -4.25 9.59 13.24
CA ALA A 134 -3.76 10.28 12.05
C ALA A 134 -2.30 10.75 12.17
N HIS A 135 -1.62 10.41 13.26
CA HIS A 135 -0.22 10.78 13.55
C HIS A 135 0.64 9.53 13.67
N THR A 136 0.41 8.57 12.78
CA THR A 136 1.23 7.37 12.65
C THR A 136 2.31 7.64 11.60
N TYR A 137 3.56 7.28 11.89
CA TYR A 137 4.70 7.52 11.01
C TYR A 137 5.35 6.18 10.66
N ILE A 138 5.33 5.82 9.38
CA ILE A 138 5.97 4.62 8.84
C ILE A 138 7.20 5.05 8.05
N LEU A 139 8.29 4.29 8.10
CA LEU A 139 9.41 4.50 7.18
C LEU A 139 8.90 4.59 5.74
N LEU A 140 9.27 5.66 5.03
CA LEU A 140 8.77 5.94 3.68
C LEU A 140 9.10 4.80 2.71
N SER A 141 10.26 4.16 2.86
CA SER A 141 10.62 2.96 2.11
C SER A 141 9.64 1.82 2.35
N LYS A 142 9.34 1.50 3.62
CA LYS A 142 8.38 0.44 4.00
C LYS A 142 6.96 0.76 3.54
N TYR A 143 6.55 2.03 3.60
CA TYR A 143 5.27 2.51 3.08
C TYR A 143 5.17 2.37 1.55
N ARG A 144 6.27 2.64 0.82
CA ARG A 144 6.36 2.45 -0.64
C ARG A 144 6.37 0.96 -1.02
N ASP A 145 6.98 0.13 -0.18
CA ASP A 145 7.06 -1.33 -0.33
C ASP A 145 5.79 -2.06 0.17
N GLU A 146 4.84 -1.33 0.75
CA GLU A 146 3.53 -1.84 1.20
C GLU A 146 3.62 -2.93 2.26
N ILE A 147 4.66 -2.87 3.10
CA ILE A 147 4.87 -3.88 4.13
C ILE A 147 3.67 -3.83 5.09
N PRO A 148 2.89 -4.93 5.26
CA PRO A 148 1.73 -4.93 6.13
C PRO A 148 2.16 -4.67 7.58
N ALA A 149 1.26 -4.12 8.39
CA ALA A 149 1.60 -3.71 9.75
C ALA A 149 2.17 -4.87 10.60
N ALA A 150 1.63 -6.08 10.44
CA ALA A 150 2.12 -7.32 11.07
C ALA A 150 3.59 -7.65 10.76
N ASN A 151 4.15 -7.12 9.66
CA ASN A 151 5.55 -7.34 9.25
C ASN A 151 6.43 -6.10 9.49
N LEU A 152 5.90 -5.05 10.14
CA LEU A 152 6.65 -3.88 10.55
C LEU A 152 7.19 -4.07 11.97
N GLN A 153 8.41 -3.59 12.20
CA GLN A 153 9.05 -3.62 13.50
C GLN A 153 8.80 -2.28 14.19
N ARG A 154 8.28 -2.32 15.42
CA ARG A 154 8.00 -1.12 16.22
C ARG A 154 9.31 -0.37 16.51
N ASP A 155 9.23 0.95 16.48
CA ASP A 155 10.31 1.92 16.71
C ASP A 155 11.47 1.86 15.67
N ASP A 156 11.54 0.81 14.84
CA ASP A 156 12.48 0.73 13.70
C ASP A 156 11.82 1.08 12.36
N HIS A 157 10.66 0.49 12.09
CA HIS A 157 9.91 0.67 10.85
C HIS A 157 8.72 1.63 11.00
N TYR A 158 8.24 1.83 12.22
CA TYR A 158 7.19 2.80 12.53
C TYR A 158 7.35 3.33 13.95
N TRP A 159 6.90 4.55 14.19
CA TRP A 159 6.93 5.14 15.53
C TRP A 159 5.84 4.55 16.43
N GLY A 160 6.24 3.99 17.57
CA GLY A 160 5.33 3.41 18.53
C GLY A 160 4.33 4.39 19.14
N GLN A 161 3.19 3.84 19.56
CA GLN A 161 2.30 4.47 20.51
C GLN A 161 2.13 3.52 21.71
N ASP A 162 1.91 4.08 22.90
CA ASP A 162 1.48 3.31 24.06
C ASP A 162 -0.03 3.14 24.06
N CYS A 163 -0.52 2.12 24.77
CA CYS A 163 -1.93 1.85 24.93
C CYS A 163 -2.64 3.07 25.55
N LYS A 164 -3.70 3.54 24.88
CA LYS A 164 -4.46 4.73 25.28
C LYS A 164 -5.36 4.48 26.50
N SER A 165 -5.66 3.23 26.83
CA SER A 165 -6.56 2.90 27.96
C SER A 165 -5.90 3.26 29.30
N GLU A 166 -6.63 3.99 30.16
CA GLU A 166 -6.12 4.46 31.46
C GLU A 166 -5.67 3.31 32.37
N SER A 167 -6.44 2.21 32.39
CA SER A 167 -6.13 0.98 33.14
C SER A 167 -4.95 0.20 32.54
N CYS A 168 -4.53 0.56 31.33
CA CYS A 168 -3.54 -0.16 30.54
C CYS A 168 -2.42 0.74 29.99
N SER A 169 -2.25 1.94 30.54
CA SER A 169 -1.28 2.94 30.09
C SER A 169 0.18 2.48 30.17
N ARG A 170 0.46 1.41 30.92
CA ARG A 170 1.76 0.72 30.99
C ARG A 170 2.04 -0.24 29.84
N PHE A 171 1.01 -0.62 29.08
CA PHE A 171 1.13 -1.55 27.96
C PHE A 171 1.42 -0.79 26.66
N ARG A 172 2.10 -1.47 25.75
CA ARG A 172 2.41 -0.94 24.44
C ARG A 172 1.18 -1.00 23.54
N GLY A 173 1.16 -0.12 22.55
CA GLY A 173 0.28 -0.24 21.41
C GLY A 173 0.95 -0.97 20.25
N THR A 174 0.20 -1.86 19.63
CA THR A 174 0.54 -2.50 18.35
C THR A 174 -0.24 -1.85 17.22
N LEU A 175 0.45 -1.61 16.11
CA LEU A 175 -0.17 -1.13 14.88
C LEU A 175 -0.78 -2.33 14.14
N GLU A 176 -2.11 -2.37 14.08
CA GLU A 176 -2.87 -3.43 13.39
C GLU A 176 -2.92 -3.19 11.88
N ASN A 177 -3.11 -1.94 11.48
CA ASN A 177 -3.22 -1.57 10.07
C ASN A 177 -2.86 -0.10 9.85
N TYR A 178 -2.46 0.25 8.63
CA TYR A 178 -2.28 1.64 8.23
C TYR A 178 -2.71 1.92 6.80
N ARG A 179 -3.13 3.16 6.53
CA ARG A 179 -3.54 3.62 5.21
C ARG A 179 -3.15 5.08 4.99
N PRO A 180 -3.00 5.52 3.72
CA PRO A 180 -2.71 6.93 3.42
C PRO A 180 -3.72 7.86 4.09
N LEU A 181 -3.27 9.02 4.55
CA LEU A 181 -4.18 10.08 4.96
C LEU A 181 -4.98 10.53 3.73
N ARG A 182 -6.31 10.47 3.83
CA ARG A 182 -7.22 11.03 2.85
C ARG A 182 -7.71 12.38 3.37
N ARG A 183 -7.94 13.36 2.49
CA ARG A 183 -8.64 14.60 2.86
C ARG A 183 -10.04 14.21 3.33
N GLY A 184 -10.29 14.33 4.64
CA GLY A 184 -11.59 14.10 5.25
C GLY A 184 -12.24 15.42 5.65
N LEU A 185 -13.58 15.42 5.72
CA LEU A 185 -14.36 16.48 6.33
C LEU A 185 -13.88 16.69 7.78
N LEU A 186 -13.70 17.96 8.16
CA LEU A 186 -13.03 18.40 9.39
C LEU A 186 -13.63 17.86 10.70
N GLY A 187 -14.85 17.30 10.68
CA GLY A 187 -15.61 16.95 11.88
C GLY A 187 -15.11 15.77 12.72
N ASN A 188 -14.39 14.79 12.13
CA ASN A 188 -14.04 13.53 12.81
C ASN A 188 -12.55 13.17 12.71
N LYS A 189 -11.65 14.16 12.78
CA LYS A 189 -10.20 13.86 12.83
C LYS A 189 -9.85 13.33 14.22
N PRO A 190 -9.24 12.13 14.35
CA PRO A 190 -8.75 11.65 15.64
C PRO A 190 -7.77 12.68 16.22
N GLN A 191 -8.05 13.16 17.43
CA GLN A 191 -7.13 14.08 18.11
C GLN A 191 -5.82 13.36 18.40
N HIS A 192 -4.71 14.06 18.13
CA HIS A 192 -3.40 13.55 18.48
C HIS A 192 -3.22 13.54 20.00
N GLN A 193 -2.81 12.39 20.54
CA GLN A 193 -2.45 12.28 21.95
C GLN A 193 -0.93 12.14 22.07
N GLY A 194 -0.27 13.29 22.20
CA GLY A 194 1.20 13.36 22.26
C GLY A 194 1.78 12.58 23.45
N THR A 195 1.03 12.45 24.54
CA THR A 195 1.41 11.69 25.73
C THR A 195 1.69 10.21 25.46
N PHE A 196 1.04 9.62 24.46
CA PHE A 196 1.21 8.20 24.11
C PHE A 196 2.11 8.00 22.88
N CYS A 197 2.46 9.06 22.16
CA CYS A 197 3.24 8.97 20.94
C CYS A 197 4.74 9.00 21.21
N HIS A 198 5.46 7.96 20.80
CA HIS A 198 6.91 7.89 20.97
C HIS A 198 7.66 9.03 20.27
N LYS A 199 7.15 9.50 19.12
CA LYS A 199 7.73 10.63 18.40
C LYS A 199 7.66 11.92 19.23
N CYS A 200 6.51 12.20 19.84
CA CYS A 200 6.33 13.35 20.72
C CYS A 200 7.13 13.23 22.02
N ARG A 201 7.19 12.03 22.62
CA ARG A 201 8.03 11.78 23.80
C ARG A 201 9.53 11.93 23.51
N SER A 202 9.94 11.67 22.28
CA SER A 202 11.30 11.93 21.80
C SER A 202 11.53 13.40 21.44
N SER A 203 10.67 14.31 21.93
CA SER A 203 10.72 15.77 21.70
C SER A 203 10.45 16.23 20.27
N PHE A 204 9.88 15.37 19.40
CA PHE A 204 9.53 15.76 18.02
C PHE A 204 8.03 15.98 17.86
N PRO A 205 7.56 17.20 17.56
CA PRO A 205 6.13 17.50 17.44
C PRO A 205 5.49 16.75 16.27
N CYS A 206 4.31 16.17 16.49
CA CYS A 206 3.49 15.61 15.41
C CYS A 206 2.56 16.70 14.86
N VAL A 207 3.03 17.42 13.83
CA VAL A 207 2.21 18.32 13.00
C VAL A 207 1.36 17.55 12.01
#